data_AF-A0AA89ACG4-F1
#
_entry.id   AF-A0AA89ACG4-F1
#
_cell.length_a   1.000
_cell.length_b   1.000
_cell.length_c   1.000
_cell.angle_alpha   90.00
_cell.angle_beta   90.00
_cell.angle_gamma   90.00
#
_symmetry.space_group_name_H-M   'P 1'
#
loop_
_entity.id
_entity.type
_entity.pdbx_description
1 polymer ?
#
loop_
_entity_poly.entity_id
_entity_poly.type
_entity_poly.pdbx_seq_one_letter_code
_entity_poly.pdbx_strand_id
1 'polypeptide(L)'
;MAPEYATHGQISVKSDVFSFGVLVLETVSGQKNICFRSGENAEDFLIYAWKHWREGVGSCLIDPALRAQSSSIRNIVRCIHIGLLCVQENVAARPTIVSVVLMLNSFSTTFLVPSGPSFFLCKVASIQNFHFENTTGG
;
A
#
# COMPACT_ATOMS: atom_id res chain seq x y z
N MET A 1 -6.48 -3.69 7.26
CA MET A 1 -7.87 -3.21 7.13
C MET A 1 -7.84 -1.70 6.88
N ALA A 2 -8.90 -1.10 6.34
CA ALA A 2 -8.94 0.37 6.18
C ALA A 2 -8.84 1.04 7.57
N PRO A 3 -8.01 2.08 7.74
CA PRO A 3 -7.74 2.69 9.05
C PRO A 3 -9.01 3.31 9.65
N GLU A 4 -9.83 3.99 8.85
CA GLU A 4 -11.08 4.59 9.33
C GLU A 4 -12.11 3.54 9.78
N TYR A 5 -12.11 2.36 9.15
CA TYR A 5 -12.97 1.25 9.57
C TYR A 5 -12.44 0.61 10.85
N ALA A 6 -11.13 0.38 10.96
CA ALA A 6 -10.51 -0.24 12.12
C ALA A 6 -10.60 0.63 13.38
N THR A 7 -10.40 1.95 13.25
CA THR A 7 -10.39 2.88 14.38
C THR A 7 -11.79 3.37 14.75
N HIS A 8 -12.67 3.62 13.78
CA HIS A 8 -13.96 4.28 14.01
C HIS A 8 -15.18 3.46 13.60
N GLY A 9 -15.01 2.24 13.09
CA GLY A 9 -16.12 1.39 12.63
C GLY A 9 -16.86 1.93 11.41
N GLN A 10 -16.26 2.85 10.65
CA GLN A 10 -16.92 3.50 9.52
C GLN A 10 -16.94 2.59 8.30
N ILE A 11 -18.14 2.13 7.91
CA ILE A 11 -18.37 1.37 6.68
C ILE A 11 -18.60 2.34 5.54
N SER A 12 -17.84 2.19 4.45
CA SER A 12 -18.03 2.98 3.24
C SER A 12 -17.55 2.25 1.99
N VAL A 13 -18.00 2.71 0.82
CA VAL A 13 -17.46 2.25 -0.47
C VAL A 13 -15.94 2.47 -0.55
N LYS A 14 -15.40 3.48 0.17
CA LYS A 14 -13.96 3.78 0.18
C LYS A 14 -13.16 2.83 1.07
N SER A 15 -13.74 2.29 2.14
CA SER A 15 -13.11 1.23 2.93
C SER A 15 -13.08 -0.10 2.15
N ASP A 16 -14.09 -0.34 1.31
CA ASP A 16 -14.09 -1.49 0.39
C ASP A 16 -13.02 -1.36 -0.68
N VAL A 17 -12.83 -0.16 -1.26
CA VAL A 17 -11.74 0.12 -2.21
C VAL A 17 -10.37 -0.11 -1.57
N PHE A 18 -10.17 0.31 -0.31
CA PHE A 18 -8.93 0.03 0.41
C PHE A 18 -8.69 -1.47 0.54
N SER A 19 -9.72 -2.21 0.96
CA SER A 19 -9.63 -3.66 1.16
C SER A 19 -9.35 -4.40 -0.16
N PHE A 20 -9.95 -3.94 -1.26
CA PHE A 20 -9.62 -4.39 -2.61
C PHE A 20 -8.14 -4.14 -2.95
N GLY A 21 -7.61 -2.96 -2.64
CA GLY A 21 -6.20 -2.62 -2.86
C GLY A 21 -5.24 -3.55 -2.15
N VAL A 22 -5.52 -3.86 -0.87
CA VAL A 22 -4.76 -4.83 -0.08
C VAL A 22 -4.81 -6.22 -0.74
N LEU A 23 -5.99 -6.68 -1.13
CA LEU A 23 -6.16 -7.99 -1.78
C LEU A 23 -5.37 -8.10 -3.09
N VAL A 24 -5.37 -7.03 -3.91
CA VAL A 24 -4.57 -7.00 -5.14
C VAL A 24 -3.08 -7.14 -4.83
N LEU A 25 -2.56 -6.38 -3.86
CA LEU A 25 -1.15 -6.43 -3.48
C LEU A 25 -0.74 -7.79 -2.89
N GLU A 26 -1.61 -8.43 -2.11
CA GLU A 26 -1.40 -9.79 -1.61
C GLU A 26 -1.38 -10.82 -2.76
N THR A 27 -2.32 -10.68 -3.70
CA THR A 27 -2.42 -11.60 -4.84
C THR A 27 -1.19 -11.55 -5.73
N VAL A 28 -0.72 -10.34 -6.07
CA VAL A 28 0.46 -10.18 -6.94
C VAL A 28 1.76 -10.59 -6.25
N SER A 29 1.82 -10.52 -4.92
CA SER A 29 3.00 -10.90 -4.16
C SER A 29 3.04 -12.38 -3.77
N GLY A 30 1.91 -13.08 -3.85
CA GLY A 30 1.80 -14.47 -3.39
C GLY A 30 1.93 -14.59 -1.87
N GLN A 31 2.15 -13.48 -1.16
CA GLN A 31 2.24 -13.46 0.28
C GLN A 31 0.84 -13.28 0.84
N LYS A 32 0.30 -14.35 1.41
CA LYS A 32 -0.91 -14.24 2.23
C LYS A 32 -0.57 -13.41 3.47
N ASN A 33 -1.47 -12.51 3.86
CA ASN A 33 -1.45 -11.71 5.11
C ASN A 33 -1.43 -12.54 6.41
N ILE A 34 -1.14 -13.84 6.35
CA ILE A 34 -1.27 -14.80 7.44
C ILE A 34 0.05 -14.92 8.24
N CYS A 35 1.17 -14.39 7.74
CA CYS A 35 2.38 -14.18 8.56
C CYS A 35 2.31 -12.86 9.37
N PHE A 36 1.41 -11.94 9.01
CA PHE A 36 1.36 -10.56 9.50
C PHE A 36 0.14 -10.31 10.43
N ARG A 37 -0.20 -11.27 11.31
CA ARG A 37 -1.46 -11.29 12.12
C ARG A 37 -1.52 -10.36 13.36
N SER A 38 -0.67 -9.35 13.45
CA SER A 38 -0.83 -8.24 14.41
C SER A 38 -1.15 -6.99 13.60
N GLY A 39 -2.00 -6.08 14.08
CA GLY A 39 -2.35 -4.85 13.33
C GLY A 39 -1.14 -4.02 12.87
N GLU A 40 0.01 -4.21 13.51
CA GLU A 40 1.31 -3.59 13.22
C GLU A 40 1.93 -4.05 11.88
N ASN A 41 1.54 -5.23 11.40
CA ASN A 41 2.29 -5.99 10.41
C ASN A 41 1.73 -5.84 8.97
N ALA A 42 0.43 -5.56 8.81
CA ALA A 42 -0.15 -5.22 7.52
C ALA A 42 0.33 -3.84 7.02
N GLU A 43 0.58 -2.91 7.95
CA GLU A 43 1.22 -1.62 7.67
C GLU A 43 2.63 -1.84 7.13
N ASP A 44 3.40 -2.76 7.74
CA ASP A 44 4.75 -3.11 7.29
C ASP A 44 4.78 -3.68 5.87
N PHE A 45 3.78 -4.49 5.49
CA PHE A 45 3.65 -4.98 4.11
C PHE A 45 3.35 -3.86 3.09
N LEU A 46 2.41 -2.96 3.40
CA LEU A 46 2.08 -1.84 2.50
C LEU A 46 3.27 -0.88 2.34
N ILE A 47 4.03 -0.66 3.43
CA ILE A 47 5.28 0.09 3.43
C ILE A 47 6.32 -0.60 2.53
N TYR A 48 6.49 -1.91 2.69
CA TYR A 48 7.41 -2.71 1.89
C TYR A 48 7.05 -2.64 0.39
N ALA A 49 5.78 -2.84 0.05
CA ALA A 49 5.28 -2.77 -1.32
C ALA A 49 5.49 -1.37 -1.94
N TRP A 50 5.20 -0.32 -1.19
CA TRP A 50 5.38 1.04 -1.69
C TRP A 50 6.84 1.41 -1.91
N LYS A 51 7.76 1.01 -1.00
CA LYS A 51 9.21 1.26 -1.16
C LYS A 51 9.74 0.59 -2.43
N HIS A 52 9.44 -0.69 -2.63
CA HIS A 52 9.89 -1.44 -3.80
C HIS A 52 9.29 -0.89 -5.09
N TRP A 53 8.03 -0.47 -5.06
CA TRP A 53 7.39 0.20 -6.20
C TRP A 53 8.08 1.54 -6.53
N ARG A 54 8.35 2.38 -5.52
CA ARG A 54 9.01 3.68 -5.67
C ARG A 54 10.43 3.56 -6.23
N GLU A 55 11.19 2.57 -5.78
CA GLU A 55 12.57 2.32 -6.22
C GLU A 55 12.67 1.75 -7.65
N GLY A 56 11.54 1.57 -8.34
CA GLY A 56 11.49 0.99 -9.69
C GLY A 56 11.69 -0.53 -9.71
N VAL A 57 11.87 -1.15 -8.54
CA VAL A 57 12.02 -2.61 -8.35
C VAL A 57 10.68 -3.28 -8.01
N GLY A 58 9.55 -2.70 -8.44
CA GLY A 58 8.22 -3.26 -8.20
C GLY A 58 8.05 -4.67 -8.76
N SER A 59 8.85 -5.06 -9.76
CA SER A 59 8.89 -6.45 -10.24
C SER A 59 9.39 -7.43 -9.19
N CYS A 60 10.19 -7.01 -8.20
CA CYS A 60 10.67 -7.88 -7.12
C CYS A 60 9.56 -8.27 -6.15
N LEU A 61 8.46 -7.51 -6.10
CA LEU A 61 7.28 -7.85 -5.32
C LEU A 61 6.48 -8.99 -5.95
N ILE A 62 6.72 -9.33 -7.22
CA ILE A 62 5.88 -10.26 -7.97
C ILE A 62 6.23 -11.70 -7.57
N ASP A 63 5.21 -12.46 -7.17
CA ASP A 63 5.31 -13.89 -6.89
C ASP A 63 6.03 -14.59 -8.05
N PRO A 64 7.11 -15.35 -7.78
CA PRO A 64 7.78 -16.17 -8.79
C PRO A 64 6.84 -17.01 -9.67
N ALA A 65 5.74 -17.53 -9.14
CA ALA A 65 4.73 -18.28 -9.88
C ALA A 65 4.01 -17.45 -10.95
N LEU A 66 3.95 -16.12 -10.78
CA LEU A 66 3.32 -15.19 -11.73
C LEU A 66 4.30 -14.64 -12.78
N ARG A 67 5.60 -14.93 -12.68
CA ARG A 67 6.67 -14.41 -13.56
C ARG A 67 6.80 -15.14 -14.90
N ALA A 68 5.87 -16.01 -15.25
CA ALA A 68 5.98 -16.91 -16.40
C ALA A 68 6.19 -16.19 -17.76
N GLN A 69 5.68 -14.97 -17.94
CA GLN A 69 5.77 -14.21 -19.20
C GLN A 69 6.03 -12.72 -18.96
N SER A 70 6.88 -12.09 -19.80
CA SER A 70 7.24 -10.66 -19.67
C SER A 70 6.07 -9.71 -19.91
N SER A 71 5.12 -10.07 -20.78
CA SER A 71 3.86 -9.36 -20.99
C SER A 71 2.98 -9.34 -19.72
N SER A 72 3.04 -10.41 -18.92
CA SER A 72 2.36 -10.51 -17.62
C SER A 72 2.96 -9.52 -16.61
N ILE A 73 4.28 -9.35 -16.59
CA ILE A 73 4.99 -8.47 -15.64
C ILE A 73 4.51 -7.02 -15.76
N ARG A 74 4.35 -6.50 -16.97
CA ARG A 74 3.87 -5.12 -17.16
C ARG A 74 2.47 -4.91 -16.58
N ASN A 75 1.58 -5.87 -16.81
CA ASN A 75 0.22 -5.84 -16.26
C ASN A 75 0.23 -5.98 -14.74
N ILE A 76 1.11 -6.82 -14.18
CA ILE A 76 1.24 -6.99 -12.74
C ILE A 76 1.81 -5.73 -12.06
N VAL A 77 2.86 -5.11 -12.62
CA VAL A 77 3.40 -3.83 -12.10
C VAL A 77 2.32 -2.74 -12.11
N ARG A 78 1.44 -2.77 -13.11
CA ARG A 78 0.27 -1.90 -13.16
C ARG A 78 -0.73 -2.20 -12.04
N CYS A 79 -1.04 -3.47 -11.79
CA CYS A 79 -1.87 -3.88 -10.67
C CYS A 79 -1.28 -3.41 -9.33
N ILE A 80 0.04 -3.48 -9.15
CA ILE A 80 0.74 -2.94 -7.97
C ILE A 80 0.49 -1.43 -7.84
N HIS A 81 0.68 -0.68 -8.93
CA HIS A 81 0.43 0.77 -8.92
C HIS A 81 -1.01 1.12 -8.54
N ILE A 82 -1.99 0.44 -9.14
CA ILE A 82 -3.41 0.65 -8.84
C ILE A 82 -3.73 0.24 -7.40
N GLY A 83 -3.18 -0.88 -6.93
CA GLY A 83 -3.31 -1.32 -5.54
C GLY A 83 -2.80 -0.26 -4.56
N LEU A 84 -1.65 0.37 -4.85
CA LEU A 84 -1.09 1.46 -4.06
C LEU A 84 -1.94 2.74 -4.06
N LEU A 85 -2.68 3.03 -5.14
CA LEU A 85 -3.68 4.11 -5.16
C LEU A 85 -4.91 3.78 -4.30
N CYS A 86 -5.31 2.51 -4.25
CA CYS A 86 -6.47 2.07 -3.46
C CYS A 86 -6.21 2.12 -1.95
N VAL A 87 -4.98 1.87 -1.51
CA VAL A 87 -4.58 1.83 -0.10
C VAL A 87 -4.06 3.17 0.45
N GLN A 88 -4.40 4.28 -0.21
CA GLN A 88 -4.03 5.62 0.26
C GLN A 88 -4.70 5.92 1.61
N GLU A 89 -3.94 6.50 2.55
CA GLU A 89 -4.47 6.89 3.86
C GLU A 89 -5.62 7.88 3.71
N ASN A 90 -5.39 8.94 2.91
CA ASN A 90 -6.41 9.93 2.61
C ASN A 90 -7.53 9.30 1.77
N VAL A 91 -8.72 9.14 2.39
CA VAL A 91 -9.94 8.60 1.78
C VAL A 91 -10.30 9.31 0.48
N ALA A 92 -10.08 10.62 0.39
CA ALA A 92 -10.36 11.42 -0.80
C ALA A 92 -9.38 11.13 -1.95
N ALA A 93 -8.15 10.72 -1.64
CA ALA A 93 -7.13 10.36 -2.63
C ALA A 93 -7.35 8.97 -3.23
N ARG A 94 -8.12 8.09 -2.56
CA ARG A 94 -8.46 6.76 -3.10
C ARG A 94 -9.29 6.90 -4.38
N PRO A 95 -9.02 6.15 -5.45
CA PRO A 95 -9.84 6.18 -6.66
C PRO A 95 -11.26 5.67 -6.38
N THR A 96 -12.19 5.95 -7.29
CA THR A 96 -13.48 5.25 -7.30
C THR A 96 -13.32 3.86 -7.89
N ILE A 97 -14.18 2.90 -7.55
CA ILE A 97 -14.12 1.57 -8.14
C ILE A 97 -14.27 1.61 -9.68
N VAL A 98 -15.05 2.55 -10.20
CA VAL A 98 -15.20 2.80 -11.65
C VAL A 98 -13.86 3.22 -12.25
N SER A 99 -13.14 4.15 -11.60
CA SER A 99 -11.80 4.57 -12.02
C SER A 99 -10.81 3.40 -11.98
N VAL A 100 -10.88 2.54 -10.96
CA VAL A 100 -10.05 1.33 -10.85
C VAL A 100 -10.27 0.40 -12.03
N VAL A 101 -11.52 0.09 -12.36
CA VAL A 101 -11.86 -0.76 -13.52
C VAL A 101 -11.38 -0.12 -14.83
N LEU A 102 -11.55 1.18 -15.01
CA LEU A 102 -11.07 1.87 -16.20
C LEU A 102 -9.54 1.85 -16.30
N MET A 103 -8.83 2.05 -15.18
CA MET A 103 -7.38 1.92 -15.10
C MET A 103 -6.91 0.50 -15.34
N LEU A 104 -7.67 -0.55 -15.03
CA LEU A 104 -7.29 -1.92 -15.39
C LEU A 104 -7.47 -2.21 -16.88
N ASN A 105 -8.49 -1.62 -17.51
CA ASN A 105 -8.85 -1.91 -18.92
C ASN A 105 -8.16 -1.02 -19.97
N SER A 106 -7.71 0.19 -19.62
CA SER A 106 -7.24 1.18 -20.61
C SER A 106 -5.75 1.43 -20.50
N PHE A 107 -4.94 1.44 -21.57
CA PHE A 107 -3.48 1.65 -21.48
C PHE A 107 -3.01 3.11 -21.27
N SER A 108 -3.93 4.08 -21.23
CA SER A 108 -3.60 5.51 -21.31
C SER A 108 -4.39 6.36 -20.31
N THR A 109 -4.15 6.16 -19.02
CA THR A 109 -4.63 7.07 -17.96
C THR A 109 -3.45 7.78 -17.33
N THR A 110 -3.52 9.11 -17.27
CA THR A 110 -2.57 9.96 -16.53
C THR A 110 -2.38 9.42 -15.11
N PHE A 111 -1.16 8.98 -14.82
CA PHE A 111 -0.83 8.31 -13.57
C PHE A 111 -0.79 9.33 -12.43
N LEU A 112 -1.81 9.29 -11.56
CA LEU A 112 -1.66 9.81 -10.21
C LEU A 112 -0.55 8.99 -9.54
N VAL A 113 0.43 9.65 -8.95
CA VAL A 113 1.51 8.96 -8.23
C VAL A 113 0.99 8.62 -6.82
N PRO A 114 0.96 7.33 -6.42
CA PRO A 114 0.63 6.95 -5.06
C PRO A 114 1.47 7.73 -4.06
N SER A 115 0.81 8.49 -3.18
CA SER A 115 1.49 9.12 -2.07
C SER A 115 2.05 8.03 -1.16
N GLY A 116 3.14 8.37 -0.46
CA GLY A 116 3.64 7.48 0.59
C GLY A 116 2.62 7.31 1.70
N PRO A 117 2.59 6.15 2.37
CA PRO A 117 1.89 6.01 3.63
C PRO A 117 2.26 7.17 4.55
N SER A 118 1.32 8.03 4.93
CA SER A 118 1.57 9.19 5.80
C SER A 118 2.12 8.80 7.18
N PHE A 119 2.03 7.51 7.53
CA PHE A 119 2.73 6.90 8.65
C PHE A 119 4.24 7.19 8.69
N PHE A 120 4.89 7.45 7.54
CA PHE A 120 6.31 7.85 7.48
C PHE A 120 6.64 9.11 8.29
N LEU A 121 5.69 10.03 8.49
CA LEU A 121 5.92 11.25 9.26
C LEU A 121 5.67 11.05 10.76
N CYS A 122 4.72 10.19 11.15
CA CYS A 122 4.37 9.99 12.55
C CYS A 122 5.36 9.05 13.27
N LYS A 123 5.82 7.96 12.63
CA LYS A 123 6.80 7.03 13.25
C LYS A 123 8.17 7.68 13.45
N VAL A 124 8.60 8.55 12.52
CA VAL A 124 9.86 9.32 12.66
C VAL A 124 9.75 10.34 13.80
N ALA A 125 8.60 11.03 13.93
CA ALA A 125 8.34 11.94 15.05
C ALA A 125 8.31 11.20 16.41
N SER A 126 7.84 9.96 16.46
CA SER A 126 7.87 9.15 17.68
C SER A 126 9.26 8.61 18.04
N ILE A 127 10.16 8.39 17.07
CA ILE A 127 11.54 7.93 17.34
C ILE A 127 12.43 9.10 17.80
N GLN A 128 12.19 10.33 17.33
CA GLN A 128 12.97 11.50 17.79
C GLN A 128 12.67 11.92 19.24
N ASN A 129 11.55 11.49 19.84
CA ASN A 129 11.23 11.78 21.23
C ASN A 129 11.90 10.84 22.26
N PHE A 130 12.72 9.88 21.84
CA PHE A 130 13.43 8.97 22.77
C PHE A 130 14.93 9.26 22.94
N HIS A 131 15.45 10.39 22.42
CA HIS A 131 16.88 10.69 22.50
C HIS A 131 17.24 12.09 23.05
N PHE A 132 16.39 12.69 23.88
CA PHE A 132 16.77 13.92 24.61
C PHE A 132 16.24 13.99 26.05
N GLU A 133 16.41 12.92 26.83
CA GLU A 133 16.49 13.03 28.28
C GLU A 133 17.62 12.10 28.74
N ASN A 134 18.84 12.65 28.85
CA ASN A 134 19.86 12.26 29.84
C ASN A 134 21.22 12.91 29.50
N THR A 135 21.38 14.22 29.74
CA THR A 135 22.63 14.75 30.32
C THR A 135 22.43 16.15 30.91
N THR A 136 21.83 16.23 32.10
CA THR A 136 22.07 17.35 33.02
C THR A 136 22.02 16.84 34.46
N GLY A 137 23.15 16.91 35.16
CA GLY A 137 23.17 16.92 36.62
C GLY A 137 24.29 16.09 37.24
N GLY A 138 25.26 16.77 37.86
CA GLY A 138 26.10 16.23 38.92
C GLY A 138 27.59 16.36 38.67
#